data_AF-A0A7V0UEV5-F1
#
_entry.id   AF-A0A7V0UEV5-F1
#
_cell.length_a   1.000
_cell.length_b   1.000
_cell.length_c   1.000
_cell.angle_alpha   90.00
_cell.angle_beta   90.00
_cell.angle_gamma   90.00
#
_symmetry.space_group_name_H-M   'P 1'
#
loop_
_entity.id
_entity.type
_entity.pdbx_description
1 polymer ?
#
loop_
_entity_poly.entity_id
_entity_poly.type
_entity_poly.pdbx_seq_one_letter_code
_entity_poly.pdbx_strand_id
1 'polypeptide(L)'
;MNQDHYSTLAVKRTASAEDIHRAYRALALRYHPDRNPAPDAAAHMAVINEAYEVLGDPAKRRQYDALTERTPSHSELAGAVLAAARDVVLRTGWVVVEDLGKVLLLEKSRQRVRAVFLERASNDMLQHAASLYREPILVLTLAVESAVHAPPGVAVIDLLHGQRYGTPQQAAAFEMLLAGFV
;
A
#
# COMPACT_ATOMS: atom_id res chain seq x y z
N MET A 1 -11.46 -7.95 -2.74
CA MET A 1 -11.54 -6.57 -3.26
C MET A 1 -12.67 -5.89 -2.52
N ASN A 2 -12.37 -4.92 -1.65
CA ASN A 2 -13.38 -4.19 -0.89
C ASN A 2 -13.97 -3.11 -1.81
N GLN A 3 -15.08 -3.42 -2.50
CA GLN A 3 -15.72 -2.46 -3.40
C GLN A 3 -16.43 -1.38 -2.58
N ASP A 4 -15.99 -0.14 -2.73
CA ASP A 4 -16.62 1.04 -2.16
C ASP A 4 -18.06 1.16 -2.68
N HIS A 5 -19.06 1.31 -1.80
CA HIS A 5 -20.47 1.42 -2.18
C HIS A 5 -20.73 2.59 -3.15
N TYR A 6 -19.95 3.67 -3.04
CA TYR A 6 -20.04 4.79 -3.99
C TYR A 6 -19.56 4.38 -5.39
N SER A 7 -18.51 3.57 -5.46
CA SER A 7 -18.01 3.02 -6.73
C SER A 7 -18.98 2.00 -7.32
N THR A 8 -19.62 1.17 -6.48
CA THR A 8 -20.67 0.23 -6.90
C THR A 8 -21.85 0.96 -7.55
N LEU A 9 -22.29 2.08 -6.98
CA LEU A 9 -23.35 2.90 -7.56
C LEU A 9 -22.84 3.87 -8.64
N ALA A 10 -21.54 3.85 -8.97
CA ALA A 10 -20.90 4.75 -9.92
C ALA A 10 -21.15 6.25 -9.64
N VAL A 11 -21.18 6.63 -8.37
CA VAL A 11 -21.38 7.99 -7.89
C VAL A 11 -20.18 8.48 -7.08
N LYS A 12 -20.01 9.79 -6.96
CA LYS A 12 -18.99 10.39 -6.09
C LYS A 12 -19.45 10.36 -4.63
N ARG A 13 -18.52 10.38 -3.68
CA ARG A 13 -18.81 10.54 -2.24
C ARG A 13 -19.62 11.80 -1.91
N THR A 14 -19.48 12.84 -2.75
CA THR A 14 -20.22 14.10 -2.65
C THR A 14 -21.61 14.06 -3.30
N ALA A 15 -22.06 12.91 -3.81
CA ALA A 15 -23.35 12.77 -4.47
C ALA A 15 -24.51 13.07 -3.52
N SER A 16 -25.53 13.75 -4.03
CA SER A 16 -26.76 13.99 -3.27
C SER A 16 -27.57 12.70 -3.12
N ALA A 17 -28.52 12.67 -2.18
CA ALA A 17 -29.43 11.53 -2.04
C ALA A 17 -30.20 11.26 -3.35
N GLU A 18 -30.56 12.31 -4.10
CA GLU A 18 -31.23 12.18 -5.39
C GLU A 18 -30.33 11.53 -6.45
N ASP A 19 -29.03 11.86 -6.46
CA ASP A 19 -28.06 11.25 -7.37
C ASP A 19 -27.87 9.77 -7.08
N ILE A 20 -27.80 9.40 -5.80
CA ILE A 20 -27.71 8.00 -5.34
C ILE A 20 -28.97 7.23 -5.77
N HIS A 21 -30.15 7.79 -5.54
CA HIS A 21 -31.43 7.19 -5.95
C HIS A 21 -31.55 7.05 -7.47
N ARG A 22 -31.07 8.04 -8.23
CA ARG A 22 -31.07 8.00 -9.70
C ARG A 22 -30.12 6.93 -10.23
N ALA A 23 -28.91 6.85 -9.67
CA ALA A 23 -27.92 5.84 -10.06
C ALA A 23 -28.38 4.42 -9.75
N TYR A 24 -28.94 4.20 -8.55
CA TYR A 24 -29.54 2.92 -8.17
C TYR A 24 -30.61 2.47 -9.17
N ARG A 25 -31.58 3.33 -9.50
CA ARG A 25 -32.64 2.99 -10.47
C ARG A 25 -32.10 2.63 -11.85
N ALA A 26 -31.09 3.36 -12.32
CA ALA A 26 -30.46 3.08 -13.62
C ALA A 26 -29.74 1.72 -13.63
N LEU A 27 -29.01 1.41 -12.56
CA LEU A 27 -28.30 0.15 -12.40
C LEU A 27 -29.26 -1.03 -12.19
N ALA A 28 -30.30 -0.85 -11.38
CA ALA A 28 -31.35 -1.84 -11.16
C ALA A 28 -32.04 -2.23 -12.47
N LEU A 29 -32.38 -1.27 -13.33
CA LEU A 29 -32.97 -1.55 -14.65
C LEU A 29 -32.01 -2.34 -15.57
N ARG A 30 -30.71 -2.14 -15.43
CA ARG A 30 -29.68 -2.80 -16.23
C ARG A 30 -29.35 -4.22 -15.76
N TYR A 31 -29.39 -4.46 -14.45
CA TYR A 31 -28.98 -5.72 -13.83
C TYR A 31 -30.12 -6.53 -13.23
N HIS A 32 -31.38 -6.12 -13.40
CA HIS A 32 -32.53 -6.90 -12.92
C HIS A 32 -32.53 -8.30 -13.55
N PRO A 33 -32.63 -9.39 -12.76
CA PRO A 33 -32.59 -10.76 -13.27
C PRO A 33 -33.70 -11.06 -14.30
N ASP A 34 -34.89 -10.45 -14.14
CA ASP A 34 -35.99 -10.61 -15.11
C ASP A 34 -35.72 -9.97 -16.48
N ARG A 35 -34.79 -9.00 -16.56
CA ARG A 35 -34.52 -8.23 -17.78
C ARG A 35 -33.14 -8.49 -18.35
N ASN A 36 -32.23 -9.02 -17.54
CA ASN A 36 -30.85 -9.31 -17.90
C ASN A 36 -30.61 -10.82 -17.76
N PRO A 37 -30.50 -11.57 -18.89
CA PRO A 37 -30.31 -13.01 -18.88
C PRO A 37 -28.87 -13.44 -18.55
N ALA A 38 -27.98 -12.51 -18.23
CA ALA A 38 -26.60 -12.83 -17.88
C ALA A 38 -26.55 -13.64 -16.57
N PRO A 39 -25.68 -14.67 -16.48
CA PRO A 39 -25.60 -15.55 -15.31
C PRO A 39 -25.14 -14.82 -14.04
N ASP A 40 -24.53 -13.64 -14.17
CA ASP A 40 -24.05 -12.78 -13.09
C ASP A 40 -25.01 -11.65 -12.71
N ALA A 41 -26.15 -11.50 -13.42
CA ALA A 41 -27.10 -10.40 -13.19
C ALA A 41 -27.61 -10.35 -11.74
N ALA A 42 -27.95 -11.50 -11.17
CA ALA A 42 -28.40 -11.61 -9.77
C ALA A 42 -27.30 -11.21 -8.78
N ALA A 43 -26.05 -11.60 -9.04
CA ALA A 43 -24.92 -11.22 -8.19
C ALA A 43 -24.64 -9.72 -8.26
N HIS A 44 -24.67 -9.12 -9.45
CA HIS A 44 -24.53 -7.68 -9.62
C HIS A 44 -25.65 -6.91 -8.93
N MET A 45 -26.90 -7.36 -9.08
CA MET A 45 -28.05 -6.74 -8.44
C MET A 45 -27.95 -6.80 -6.91
N ALA A 46 -27.45 -7.90 -6.34
CA ALA A 46 -27.24 -8.02 -4.90
C ALA A 46 -26.25 -6.96 -4.37
N VAL A 47 -25.11 -6.78 -5.06
CA VAL A 47 -24.10 -5.77 -4.67
C VAL A 47 -24.64 -4.34 -4.83
N ILE A 48 -25.43 -4.06 -5.88
CA ILE A 48 -26.10 -2.77 -6.10
C ILE A 48 -27.11 -2.48 -4.98
N ASN A 49 -27.91 -3.47 -4.59
CA ASN A 49 -28.90 -3.33 -3.52
C ASN A 49 -28.24 -3.05 -2.16
N GLU A 50 -27.16 -3.78 -1.84
CA GLU A 50 -26.39 -3.56 -0.61
C GLU A 50 -25.82 -2.13 -0.56
N ALA A 51 -25.22 -1.66 -1.66
CA ALA A 51 -24.69 -0.30 -1.74
C ALA A 51 -25.79 0.75 -1.57
N TYR A 52 -26.97 0.53 -2.15
CA TYR A 52 -28.11 1.42 -1.98
C TYR A 52 -28.71 1.38 -0.57
N GLU A 53 -28.75 0.23 0.07
CA GLU A 53 -29.24 0.10 1.45
C GLU A 53 -28.41 0.94 2.42
N VAL A 54 -27.10 1.00 2.20
CA VAL A 54 -26.18 1.79 3.02
C VAL A 54 -26.20 3.27 2.63
N LEU A 55 -26.13 3.59 1.33
CA LEU A 55 -25.99 4.98 0.87
C LEU A 55 -27.31 5.76 0.74
N GLY A 56 -28.43 5.05 0.55
CA GLY A 56 -29.77 5.63 0.41
C GLY A 56 -30.37 6.10 1.73
N ASP A 57 -29.96 5.52 2.85
CA ASP A 57 -30.38 5.95 4.20
C ASP A 57 -29.38 6.98 4.76
N PRO A 58 -29.80 8.21 5.11
CA PRO A 58 -28.90 9.24 5.61
C PRO A 58 -28.19 8.91 6.93
N ALA A 59 -28.80 8.08 7.79
CA ALA A 59 -28.16 7.63 9.03
C ALA A 59 -27.13 6.53 8.74
N LYS A 60 -27.46 5.53 7.92
CA LYS A 60 -26.51 4.48 7.50
C LYS A 60 -25.36 5.06 6.69
N ARG A 61 -25.62 5.99 5.77
CA ARG A 61 -24.60 6.70 5.01
C ARG A 61 -23.64 7.45 5.92
N ARG A 62 -24.14 8.18 6.91
CA ARG A 62 -23.29 8.87 7.90
C ARG A 62 -22.42 7.90 8.70
N GLN A 63 -22.97 6.75 9.11
CA GLN A 63 -22.21 5.71 9.80
C GLN A 63 -21.15 5.08 8.89
N TYR A 64 -21.50 4.83 7.63
CA TYR A 64 -20.59 4.31 6.62
C TYR A 64 -19.46 5.28 6.30
N ASP A 65 -19.78 6.57 6.12
CA ASP A 65 -18.80 7.63 5.89
C ASP A 65 -17.88 7.76 7.11
N ALA A 66 -18.43 7.81 8.33
CA ALA A 66 -17.62 7.88 9.56
C ALA A 66 -16.74 6.65 9.78
N LEU A 67 -17.20 5.45 9.42
CA LEU A 67 -16.41 4.22 9.49
C LEU A 67 -15.30 4.20 8.43
N THR A 68 -15.61 4.68 7.22
CA THR A 68 -14.65 4.74 6.11
C THR A 68 -13.60 5.82 6.35
N GLU A 69 -13.97 6.95 6.92
CA GLU A 69 -13.05 8.02 7.34
C GLU A 69 -12.13 7.57 8.50
N ARG A 70 -12.60 6.65 9.35
CA ARG A 70 -11.81 6.07 10.45
C ARG A 70 -10.99 4.86 10.03
N THR A 71 -11.21 4.32 8.83
CA THR A 71 -10.39 3.25 8.28
C THR A 71 -9.21 3.91 7.59
N PRO A 72 -7.99 3.84 8.15
CA PRO A 72 -6.84 4.46 7.52
C PRO A 72 -6.71 3.90 6.11
N SER A 73 -6.57 4.81 5.15
CA SER A 73 -6.36 4.47 3.77
C SER A 73 -5.13 3.57 3.63
N HIS A 74 -5.06 2.82 2.52
CA HIS A 74 -3.91 1.96 2.27
C HIS A 74 -2.57 2.71 2.34
N SER A 75 -2.53 3.98 1.91
CA SER A 75 -1.33 4.82 1.97
C SER A 75 -1.02 5.32 3.39
N GLU A 76 -2.02 5.58 4.23
CA GLU A 76 -1.78 5.95 5.64
C GLU A 76 -1.24 4.77 6.46
N LEU A 77 -1.81 3.58 6.26
CA LEU A 77 -1.25 2.34 6.83
C LEU A 77 0.17 2.10 6.33
N ALA A 78 0.39 2.27 5.03
CA ALA A 78 1.71 2.13 4.45
C ALA A 78 2.72 3.12 5.05
N GLY A 79 2.33 4.39 5.19
CA GLY A 79 3.13 5.42 5.84
C GLY A 79 3.45 5.08 7.28
N ALA A 80 2.48 4.58 8.05
CA ALA A 80 2.71 4.17 9.44
C ALA A 80 3.70 3.00 9.56
N VAL A 81 3.58 1.98 8.71
CA VAL A 81 4.51 0.84 8.71
C VAL A 81 5.92 1.27 8.30
N LEU A 82 6.05 2.10 7.27
CA LEU A 82 7.35 2.62 6.84
C LEU A 82 7.98 3.55 7.89
N ALA A 83 7.18 4.37 8.57
CA ALA A 83 7.64 5.19 9.69
C ALA A 83 8.13 4.32 10.86
N ALA A 84 7.40 3.26 11.20
CA ALA A 84 7.82 2.32 12.23
C ALA A 84 9.13 1.60 11.84
N ALA A 85 9.25 1.17 10.58
CA ALA A 85 10.48 0.58 10.08
C ALA A 85 11.65 1.57 10.15
N ARG A 86 11.43 2.84 9.79
CA ARG A 86 12.43 3.90 9.92
C ARG A 86 12.88 4.08 11.36
N ASP A 87 11.94 4.12 12.30
CA ASP A 87 12.23 4.22 13.74
C ASP A 87 13.11 3.05 14.23
N VAL A 88 12.81 1.83 13.77
CA VAL A 88 13.63 0.65 14.06
C VAL A 88 15.06 0.88 13.58
N VAL A 89 15.24 1.31 12.32
CA VAL A 89 16.58 1.61 11.76
C VAL A 89 17.31 2.65 12.61
N LEU A 90 16.66 3.75 12.97
CA LEU A 90 17.28 4.83 13.75
C LEU A 90 17.70 4.39 15.16
N ARG A 91 17.01 3.39 15.74
CA ARG A 91 17.36 2.83 17.05
C ARG A 91 18.54 1.86 17.03
N THR A 92 19.03 1.45 15.85
CA THR A 92 20.17 0.52 15.73
C THR A 92 21.55 1.16 16.00
N GLY A 93 21.57 2.41 16.47
CA GLY A 93 22.80 3.12 16.88
C GLY A 93 23.68 3.53 15.70
N TRP A 94 23.08 3.80 14.54
CA TRP A 94 23.73 4.38 13.37
C TRP A 94 23.63 5.90 13.41
N VAL A 95 24.64 6.57 12.85
CA VAL A 95 24.62 8.02 12.65
C VAL A 95 23.97 8.33 11.31
N VAL A 96 22.99 9.24 11.30
CA VAL A 96 22.39 9.74 10.05
C VAL A 96 23.33 10.79 9.46
N VAL A 97 23.88 10.48 8.28
CA VAL A 97 24.74 11.39 7.49
C VAL A 97 23.90 12.27 6.57
N GLU A 98 22.82 11.71 6.01
CA GLU A 98 21.90 12.40 5.10
C GLU A 98 20.47 11.88 5.34
N ASP A 99 19.49 12.79 5.33
CA ASP A 99 18.06 12.47 5.43
C ASP A 99 17.28 13.20 4.35
N LEU A 100 16.82 12.45 3.36
CA LEU A 100 15.96 12.92 2.26
C LEU A 100 14.53 12.40 2.42
N GLY A 101 14.10 12.15 3.66
CA GLY A 101 12.77 11.65 4.02
C GLY A 101 12.60 10.16 3.79
N LYS A 102 12.53 9.75 2.52
CA LYS A 102 12.42 8.33 2.11
C LYS A 102 13.77 7.64 1.97
N VAL A 103 14.86 8.38 2.07
CA VAL A 103 16.22 7.87 1.92
C VAL A 103 17.05 8.38 3.08
N LEU A 104 17.72 7.47 3.77
CA LEU A 104 18.69 7.77 4.81
C LEU A 104 20.06 7.27 4.37
N LEU A 105 21.08 8.11 4.46
CA LEU A 105 22.47 7.65 4.46
C LEU A 105 22.91 7.47 5.91
N LEU A 106 23.32 6.26 6.26
CA LEU A 106 23.66 5.87 7.61
C LEU A 106 25.13 5.48 7.66
N GLU A 107 25.81 5.89 8.73
CA GLU A 107 27.20 5.54 8.98
C GLU A 107 27.37 4.94 10.38
N LYS A 108 28.14 3.86 10.46
CA LYS A 108 28.58 3.27 11.73
C LYS A 108 29.98 2.72 11.60
N SER A 109 30.86 3.21 12.47
CA SER A 109 32.30 2.93 12.46
C SER A 109 32.98 3.34 11.14
N ARG A 110 32.99 2.47 10.13
CA ARG A 110 33.55 2.73 8.78
C ARG A 110 32.65 2.22 7.66
N GLN A 111 31.44 1.82 8.00
CA GLN A 111 30.46 1.27 7.07
C GLN A 111 29.42 2.34 6.77
N ARG A 112 29.06 2.47 5.49
CA ARG A 112 27.95 3.31 5.04
C ARG A 112 26.90 2.44 4.38
N VAL A 113 25.63 2.71 4.68
CA VAL A 113 24.47 2.05 4.06
C VAL A 113 23.44 3.11 3.75
N ARG A 114 22.82 2.99 2.58
CA ARG A 114 21.68 3.80 2.20
C ARG A 114 20.40 3.01 2.46
N ALA A 115 19.60 3.43 3.43
CA ALA A 115 18.29 2.84 3.69
C ALA A 115 17.22 3.60 2.88
N VAL A 116 16.41 2.88 2.12
CA VAL A 116 15.38 3.43 1.23
C VAL A 116 14.02 2.85 1.64
N PHE A 117 13.05 3.71 1.90
CA PHE A 117 11.72 3.36 2.41
C PHE A 117 10.66 3.61 1.33
N LEU A 118 10.05 2.53 0.82
CA LEU A 118 9.14 2.59 -0.33
C LEU A 118 7.88 1.77 -0.09
N GLU A 119 6.72 2.27 -0.49
CA GLU A 119 5.49 1.46 -0.43
C GLU A 119 5.59 0.24 -1.37
N ARG A 120 6.20 0.41 -2.54
CA ARG A 120 6.43 -0.66 -3.52
C ARG A 120 7.81 -0.56 -4.14
N ALA A 121 8.46 -1.71 -4.35
CA ALA A 121 9.69 -1.83 -5.13
C ALA A 121 9.45 -2.61 -6.44
N SER A 122 9.89 -2.03 -7.56
CA SER A 122 10.00 -2.71 -8.86
C SER A 122 11.46 -3.01 -9.20
N ASN A 123 11.69 -3.97 -10.10
CA ASN A 123 13.04 -4.30 -10.53
C ASN A 123 13.76 -3.09 -11.17
N ASP A 124 13.08 -2.29 -11.97
CA ASP A 124 13.64 -1.08 -12.59
C ASP A 124 14.08 -0.06 -11.52
N MET A 125 13.30 0.11 -10.46
CA MET A 125 13.67 1.00 -9.35
C MET A 125 14.90 0.49 -8.61
N LEU A 126 15.00 -0.83 -8.38
CA LEU A 126 16.16 -1.43 -7.71
C LEU A 126 17.43 -1.27 -8.54
N GLN A 127 17.34 -1.52 -9.86
CA GLN A 127 18.46 -1.30 -10.80
C GLN A 127 18.87 0.17 -10.86
N HIS A 128 17.88 1.06 -10.93
CA HIS A 128 18.16 2.50 -10.95
C HIS A 128 18.83 2.95 -9.65
N ALA A 129 18.34 2.53 -8.48
CA ALA A 129 18.96 2.83 -7.19
C ALA A 129 20.41 2.35 -7.13
N ALA A 130 20.67 1.11 -7.57
CA ALA A 130 22.03 0.54 -7.63
C ALA A 130 22.97 1.33 -8.56
N SER A 131 22.44 1.94 -9.62
CA SER A 131 23.23 2.77 -10.54
C SER A 131 23.53 4.17 -10.01
N LEU A 132 22.66 4.70 -9.15
CA LEU A 132 22.76 6.06 -8.63
C LEU A 132 23.72 6.18 -7.44
N TYR A 133 23.75 5.16 -6.58
CA TYR A 133 24.46 5.21 -5.32
C TYR A 133 25.61 4.22 -5.29
N ARG A 134 26.73 4.65 -4.70
CA ARG A 134 27.90 3.79 -4.51
C ARG A 134 27.86 3.00 -3.21
N GLU A 135 27.07 3.47 -2.24
CA GLU A 135 26.90 2.76 -0.98
C GLU A 135 25.98 1.55 -1.14
N PRO A 136 26.18 0.47 -0.36
CA PRO A 136 25.20 -0.60 -0.24
C PRO A 136 23.81 -0.05 0.12
N ILE A 137 22.77 -0.54 -0.56
CA ILE A 137 21.40 -0.06 -0.44
C ILE A 137 20.52 -1.11 0.24
N LEU A 138 19.86 -0.72 1.33
CA LEU A 138 18.81 -1.52 1.96
C LEU A 138 17.45 -0.91 1.61
N VAL A 139 16.63 -1.64 0.88
CA VAL A 139 15.27 -1.24 0.55
C VAL A 139 14.30 -1.90 1.52
N LEU A 140 13.56 -1.10 2.28
CA LEU A 140 12.48 -1.56 3.14
C LEU A 140 11.16 -1.22 2.45
N THR A 141 10.37 -2.23 2.11
CA THR A 141 9.17 -2.06 1.32
C THR A 141 8.00 -2.91 1.77
N LEU A 142 6.78 -2.50 1.38
CA LEU A 142 5.54 -3.22 1.74
C LEU A 142 5.07 -4.14 0.63
N ALA A 143 5.53 -3.91 -0.60
CA ALA A 143 5.16 -4.72 -1.74
C ALA A 143 6.34 -4.81 -2.70
N VAL A 144 6.50 -5.98 -3.27
CA VAL A 144 7.47 -6.22 -4.32
C VAL A 144 6.80 -6.76 -5.57
N GLU A 145 7.41 -6.54 -6.73
CA GLU A 145 7.00 -7.25 -7.95
C GLU A 145 7.11 -8.78 -7.76
N SER A 146 6.23 -9.54 -8.41
CA SER A 146 6.09 -10.99 -8.21
C SER A 146 7.40 -11.79 -8.43
N ALA A 147 8.35 -11.22 -9.17
CA ALA A 147 9.69 -11.77 -9.32
C ALA A 147 10.74 -10.67 -9.05
N VAL A 148 11.18 -10.56 -7.79
CA VAL A 148 12.20 -9.60 -7.37
C VAL A 148 13.60 -10.09 -7.75
N HIS A 149 14.34 -9.23 -8.44
CA HIS A 149 15.74 -9.43 -8.78
C HIS A 149 16.56 -8.31 -8.17
N ALA A 150 17.06 -8.53 -6.96
CA ALA A 150 17.91 -7.56 -6.29
C ALA A 150 19.31 -7.54 -6.95
N PRO A 151 19.76 -6.41 -7.51
CA PRO A 151 21.10 -6.30 -8.09
C PRO A 151 22.19 -6.36 -7.01
N PRO A 152 23.47 -6.59 -7.40
CA PRO A 152 24.59 -6.52 -6.47
C PRO A 152 24.61 -5.21 -5.69
N GLY A 153 24.88 -5.29 -4.37
CA GLY A 153 24.88 -4.13 -3.48
C GLY A 153 23.50 -3.67 -3.02
N VAL A 154 22.42 -4.33 -3.44
CA VAL A 154 21.05 -4.04 -2.99
C VAL A 154 20.47 -5.23 -2.24
N ALA A 155 19.92 -4.96 -1.07
CA ALA A 155 19.10 -5.91 -0.31
C ALA A 155 17.69 -5.34 -0.18
N VAL A 156 16.67 -6.20 -0.25
CA VAL A 156 15.27 -5.81 -0.10
C VAL A 156 14.64 -6.58 1.05
N ILE A 157 13.95 -5.88 1.94
CA ILE A 157 13.05 -6.46 2.94
C ILE A 157 11.62 -6.14 2.54
N ASP A 158 10.84 -7.18 2.32
CA ASP A 158 9.39 -7.09 2.29
C ASP A 158 8.87 -7.17 3.72
N LEU A 159 8.51 -6.00 4.26
CA LEU A 159 8.06 -5.82 5.63
C LEU A 159 6.71 -6.49 5.91
N LEU A 160 5.87 -6.70 4.88
CA LEU A 160 4.57 -7.34 5.08
C LEU A 160 4.70 -8.86 5.14
N HIS A 161 5.59 -9.44 4.34
CA HIS A 161 5.76 -10.89 4.26
C HIS A 161 6.98 -11.41 5.03
N GLY A 162 7.76 -10.53 5.64
CA GLY A 162 9.02 -10.86 6.32
C GLY A 162 10.08 -11.47 5.40
N GLN A 163 9.94 -11.29 4.08
CA GLN A 163 10.82 -11.90 3.09
C GLN A 163 12.02 -11.01 2.81
N ARG A 164 13.16 -11.64 2.52
CA ARG A 164 14.41 -10.96 2.19
C ARG A 164 14.83 -11.37 0.79
N TYR A 165 15.20 -10.39 -0.03
CA TYR A 165 15.68 -10.61 -1.39
C TYR A 165 17.07 -10.01 -1.58
N GLY A 166 17.84 -10.62 -2.48
CA GLY A 166 19.27 -10.33 -2.67
C GLY A 166 20.16 -11.06 -1.69
N THR A 167 21.47 -11.03 -1.92
CA THR A 167 22.45 -11.69 -1.04
C THR A 167 23.11 -10.67 -0.11
N PRO A 168 22.84 -10.71 1.21
CA PRO A 168 23.48 -9.84 2.20
C PRO A 168 24.99 -10.07 2.38
N GLN A 169 25.53 -11.10 1.75
CA GLN A 169 26.85 -11.69 2.00
C GLN A 169 28.08 -10.80 1.70
N GLN A 170 27.90 -9.52 1.35
CA GLN A 170 29.02 -8.64 1.02
C GLN A 170 29.10 -7.34 1.83
N ALA A 171 28.15 -7.04 2.73
CA ALA A 171 28.30 -5.90 3.64
C ALA A 171 27.85 -6.25 5.05
N ALA A 172 28.80 -6.39 5.98
CA ALA A 172 28.56 -6.54 7.42
C ALA A 172 27.61 -5.46 7.98
N ALA A 173 27.60 -4.31 7.33
CA ALA A 173 26.70 -3.20 7.55
C ALA A 173 25.20 -3.58 7.47
N PHE A 174 24.82 -4.44 6.51
CA PHE A 174 23.43 -4.90 6.36
C PHE A 174 23.01 -5.80 7.50
N GLU A 175 23.82 -6.78 7.87
CA GLU A 175 23.50 -7.70 8.98
C GLU A 175 23.21 -6.93 10.27
N MET A 176 24.02 -5.91 10.56
CA MET A 176 23.83 -5.05 11.73
C MET A 176 22.52 -4.25 11.69
N LEU A 177 22.08 -3.83 10.51
CA LEU A 177 20.85 -3.05 10.34
C LEU A 177 19.63 -3.99 10.34
N LEU A 178 19.73 -5.15 9.68
CA LEU A 178 18.72 -6.20 9.65
C LEU A 178 18.45 -6.80 11.03
N ALA A 179 19.44 -6.81 11.93
CA ALA A 179 19.26 -7.25 13.31
C ALA A 179 18.17 -6.47 14.08
N GLY A 180 17.84 -5.25 13.68
CA GLY A 180 16.73 -4.50 14.27
C GLY A 180 15.33 -5.04 13.92
N PHE A 181 15.24 -5.93 12.92
CA PHE A 181 13.99 -6.49 12.39
C PHE A 181 13.85 -8.00 12.66
N VAL A 182 14.62 -8.52 13.62
CA VAL A 182 14.57 -9.92 14.10
C VAL A 182 13.96 -9.97 15.49
#